data_AF-A0A0B6S1Y0-F1
#
_entry.id   AF-A0A0B6S1Y0-F1
#
_cell.length_a   1.000
_cell.length_b   1.000
_cell.length_c   1.000
_cell.angle_alpha   90.00
_cell.angle_beta   90.00
_cell.angle_gamma   90.00
#
_symmetry.space_group_name_H-M   'P 1'
#
loop_
_entity.id
_entity.type
_entity.pdbx_description
1 polymer ?
#
loop_
_entity_poly.entity_id
_entity_poly.type
_entity_poly.pdbx_seq_one_letter_code
_entity_poly.pdbx_strand_id
1 'polypeptide(L)'
;MEYGLMPGRYPAIVRGYHAGRRTCRVEIPGLTDGGDVLPEAEIEYPIGDKSRDGAHSTELEITLGDAVWIAFIGGDPRYPIITGYRNPQAGNAVDWRRWHHANLELLADTLMNLIAGGDVLVKSGSHVTVKAPSVTVDAAETTCTGNLTVDGGLNVKGGGSGGTSRIHGNFQITGGELTHNGKNVGSEHKHPGVKRGGGTTDGPT
;
A
#
# COMPACT_ATOMS: atom_id res chain seq x y z
N MET A 1 46.28 -16.34 22.12
CA MET A 1 45.84 -14.98 22.48
C MET A 1 44.45 -15.14 23.05
N GLU A 2 44.29 -14.98 24.36
CA GLU A 2 42.99 -15.02 25.01
C GLU A 2 42.30 -13.68 24.70
N TYR A 3 41.26 -13.71 23.88
CA TYR A 3 40.49 -12.50 23.60
C TYR A 3 39.74 -12.11 24.89
N GLY A 4 39.90 -10.87 25.32
CA GLY A 4 39.14 -10.34 26.45
C GLY A 4 37.65 -10.36 26.16
N LEU A 5 36.85 -10.69 27.17
CA LEU A 5 35.39 -10.64 27.10
C LEU A 5 34.94 -9.20 26.85
N MET A 6 34.06 -8.97 25.86
CA MET A 6 33.43 -7.69 25.58
C MET A 6 31.94 -7.72 25.90
N PRO A 7 31.56 -7.70 27.20
CA PRO A 7 30.17 -7.70 27.60
C PRO A 7 29.51 -6.33 27.33
N GLY A 8 28.24 -6.35 26.95
CA GLY A 8 27.43 -5.14 26.78
C GLY A 8 27.15 -4.82 25.31
N ARG A 9 26.72 -3.57 25.07
CA ARG A 9 26.38 -3.05 23.75
C ARG A 9 27.28 -1.87 23.39
N TYR A 10 27.75 -1.85 22.16
CA TYR A 10 28.67 -0.87 21.62
C TYR A 10 28.01 -0.14 20.45
N PRO A 11 28.19 1.18 20.33
CA PRO A 11 27.66 1.91 19.19
C PRO A 11 28.44 1.55 17.93
N ALA A 12 27.75 1.33 16.82
CA ALA A 12 28.37 1.05 15.54
C ALA A 12 27.66 1.76 14.38
N ILE A 13 28.28 1.72 13.22
CA ILE A 13 27.77 2.24 11.94
C ILE A 13 27.87 1.13 10.90
N VAL A 14 26.78 0.88 10.18
CA VAL A 14 26.78 -0.07 9.06
C VAL A 14 27.54 0.52 7.87
N ARG A 15 28.56 -0.19 7.38
CA ARG A 15 29.39 0.20 6.24
C ARG A 15 29.27 -0.74 5.04
N GLY A 16 28.65 -1.90 5.23
CA GLY A 16 28.32 -2.84 4.17
C GLY A 16 27.14 -3.70 4.58
N TYR A 17 26.30 -4.08 3.62
CA TYR A 17 25.20 -5.00 3.84
C TYR A 17 25.22 -6.08 2.76
N HIS A 18 25.16 -7.35 3.17
CA HIS A 18 25.05 -8.50 2.26
C HIS A 18 23.68 -9.16 2.43
N ALA A 19 22.69 -8.69 1.65
CA ALA A 19 21.30 -9.14 1.76
C ALA A 19 21.12 -10.66 1.74
N GLY A 20 21.73 -11.37 0.79
CA GLY A 20 21.58 -12.84 0.71
C GLY A 20 22.13 -13.62 1.92
N ARG A 21 23.00 -13.02 2.73
CA ARG A 21 23.58 -13.62 3.94
C ARG A 21 22.97 -13.07 5.24
N ARG A 22 22.20 -11.97 5.16
CA ARG A 22 21.66 -11.23 6.31
C ARG A 22 22.76 -10.79 7.30
N THR A 23 23.91 -10.38 6.77
CA THR A 23 25.05 -9.90 7.55
C THR A 23 25.49 -8.51 7.13
N CYS A 24 26.12 -7.78 8.06
CA CYS A 24 26.58 -6.42 7.86
C CYS A 24 28.06 -6.28 8.19
N ARG A 25 28.78 -5.42 7.45
CA ARG A 25 30.10 -4.93 7.85
C ARG A 25 29.90 -3.70 8.73
N VAL A 26 30.44 -3.71 9.94
CA VAL A 26 30.17 -2.65 10.92
C VAL A 26 31.46 -1.99 11.41
N GLU A 27 31.44 -0.67 11.45
CA GLU A 27 32.46 0.15 12.09
C GLU A 27 32.05 0.39 13.55
N ILE A 28 32.95 0.10 14.48
CA ILE A 28 32.79 0.35 15.91
C ILE A 28 33.82 1.43 16.28
N PRO A 29 33.41 2.71 16.40
CA PRO A 29 34.34 3.81 16.65
C PRO A 29 35.23 3.55 17.87
N GLY A 30 36.53 3.76 17.72
CA GLY A 30 37.55 3.51 18.75
C GLY A 30 38.01 2.05 18.85
N LEU A 31 37.32 1.10 18.24
CA LEU A 31 37.68 -0.33 18.25
C LEU A 31 38.15 -0.83 16.89
N THR A 32 37.53 -0.37 15.81
CA THR A 32 37.85 -0.79 14.43
C THR A 32 38.69 0.24 13.67
N ASP A 33 39.11 1.31 14.33
CA ASP A 33 39.85 2.42 13.72
C ASP A 33 41.20 1.92 13.17
N GLY A 34 41.46 2.16 11.88
CA GLY A 34 42.69 1.73 11.21
C GLY A 34 42.74 0.26 10.80
N GLY A 35 41.65 -0.50 10.95
CA GLY A 35 41.55 -1.88 10.45
C GLY A 35 41.21 -1.95 8.96
N ASP A 36 41.90 -2.83 8.22
CA ASP A 36 41.66 -3.02 6.77
C ASP A 36 40.33 -3.72 6.45
N VAL A 37 39.81 -4.50 7.40
CA VAL A 37 38.56 -5.26 7.24
C VAL A 37 37.68 -5.08 8.47
N LEU A 38 36.46 -4.57 8.24
CA LEU A 38 35.46 -4.41 9.29
C LEU A 38 34.83 -5.76 9.69
N PRO A 39 34.50 -5.96 10.98
CA PRO A 39 33.83 -7.17 11.45
C PRO A 39 32.51 -7.44 10.70
N GLU A 40 32.23 -8.72 10.45
CA GLU A 40 30.93 -9.17 9.93
C GLU A 40 30.01 -9.43 11.12
N ALA A 41 28.95 -8.64 11.25
CA ALA A 41 27.92 -8.84 12.25
C ALA A 41 26.70 -9.56 11.67
N GLU A 42 26.14 -10.49 12.42
CA GLU A 42 24.80 -11.03 12.17
C GLU A 42 23.73 -10.01 12.57
N ILE A 43 22.52 -10.15 12.03
CA ILE A 43 21.36 -9.35 12.43
C ILE A 43 20.54 -10.16 13.43
N GLU A 44 20.31 -9.62 14.62
CA GLU A 44 19.37 -10.19 15.59
C GLU A 44 17.94 -9.96 15.09
N TYR A 45 17.28 -11.03 14.67
CA TYR A 45 15.86 -10.98 14.32
C TYR A 45 15.03 -11.02 15.61
N PRO A 46 14.12 -10.06 15.82
CA PRO A 46 13.23 -10.09 16.96
C PRO A 46 12.28 -11.29 16.86
N ILE A 47 11.82 -11.76 18.02
CA ILE A 47 10.82 -12.83 18.06
C ILE A 47 9.58 -12.43 17.25
N GLY A 48 9.14 -13.31 16.35
CA GLY A 48 8.04 -13.06 15.41
C GLY A 48 8.52 -12.77 13.99
N ASP A 49 9.66 -12.10 13.81
CA ASP A 49 10.23 -11.81 12.49
C ASP A 49 11.13 -12.95 12.05
N LYS A 50 10.54 -14.02 11.55
CA LYS A 50 11.29 -15.19 11.11
C LYS A 50 12.01 -14.91 9.79
N SER A 51 13.34 -14.88 9.82
CA SER A 51 14.14 -14.71 8.59
C SER A 51 13.96 -15.85 7.58
N ARG A 52 13.50 -17.03 8.05
CA ARG A 52 13.28 -18.23 7.24
C ARG A 52 11.92 -18.87 7.55
N ASP A 53 10.82 -18.29 7.06
CA ASP A 53 9.45 -18.80 7.23
C ASP A 53 8.88 -19.39 5.93
N GLY A 54 9.53 -20.43 5.39
CA GLY A 54 9.07 -21.10 4.18
C GLY A 54 8.94 -20.14 2.99
N ALA A 55 7.72 -19.96 2.50
CA ALA A 55 7.40 -19.07 1.38
C ALA A 55 7.40 -17.57 1.75
N HIS A 56 7.43 -17.24 3.06
CA HIS A 56 7.27 -15.89 3.59
C HIS A 56 8.48 -15.48 4.45
N SER A 57 9.70 -15.74 3.97
CA SER A 57 10.91 -15.28 4.65
C SER A 57 10.92 -13.77 4.82
N THR A 58 11.21 -13.29 6.03
CA THR A 58 11.29 -11.86 6.32
C THR A 58 12.71 -11.33 6.19
N GLU A 59 12.85 -10.17 5.56
CA GLU A 59 14.05 -9.34 5.61
C GLU A 59 13.80 -8.13 6.50
N LEU A 60 14.75 -7.83 7.38
CA LEU A 60 14.83 -6.51 8.00
C LEU A 60 15.71 -5.64 7.10
N GLU A 61 15.15 -4.57 6.55
CA GLU A 61 15.93 -3.60 5.77
C GLU A 61 17.03 -3.04 6.67
N ILE A 62 18.27 -3.03 6.15
CA ILE A 62 19.45 -2.37 6.73
C ILE A 62 20.14 -1.64 5.58
N THR A 63 20.51 -0.38 5.82
CA THR A 63 21.12 0.50 4.83
C THR A 63 22.50 0.98 5.28
N LEU A 64 23.28 1.45 4.33
CA LEU A 64 24.61 2.00 4.62
C LEU A 64 24.46 3.31 5.41
N GLY A 65 25.27 3.44 6.47
CA GLY A 65 25.24 4.58 7.36
C GLY A 65 24.31 4.42 8.56
N ASP A 66 23.54 3.33 8.64
CA ASP A 66 22.65 3.10 9.78
C ASP A 66 23.43 3.02 11.09
N ALA A 67 22.94 3.78 12.07
CA ALA A 67 23.43 3.76 13.43
C ALA A 67 22.79 2.58 14.17
N VAL A 68 23.62 1.67 14.68
CA VAL A 68 23.15 0.44 15.33
C VAL A 68 23.84 0.21 16.67
N TRP A 69 23.25 -0.67 17.48
CA TRP A 69 23.87 -1.26 18.65
C TRP A 69 24.41 -2.65 18.29
N ILE A 70 25.68 -2.91 18.62
CA ILE A 70 26.32 -4.21 18.48
C ILE A 70 26.54 -4.82 19.86
N ALA A 71 26.19 -6.08 20.03
CA ALA A 71 26.69 -6.91 21.12
C ALA A 71 27.57 -8.03 20.54
N PHE A 72 28.16 -8.83 21.42
CA PHE A 72 28.99 -9.96 21.04
C PHE A 72 28.40 -11.24 21.66
N ILE A 73 28.26 -12.30 20.87
CA ILE A 73 27.64 -13.56 21.32
C ILE A 73 28.50 -14.15 22.44
N GLY A 74 27.93 -14.26 23.64
CA GLY A 74 28.68 -14.68 24.83
C GLY A 74 29.82 -13.73 25.23
N GLY A 75 29.85 -12.50 24.71
CA GLY A 75 30.93 -11.53 24.88
C GLY A 75 32.18 -11.79 24.03
N ASP A 76 32.16 -12.75 23.11
CA ASP A 76 33.30 -13.06 22.23
C ASP A 76 33.39 -12.06 21.06
N PRO A 77 34.44 -11.23 21.00
CA PRO A 77 34.57 -10.16 19.99
C PRO A 77 34.59 -10.65 18.54
N ARG A 78 34.79 -11.96 18.31
CA ARG A 78 34.78 -12.56 16.97
C ARG A 78 33.38 -12.75 16.40
N TYR A 79 32.34 -12.70 17.24
CA TYR A 79 30.95 -12.96 16.86
C TYR A 79 30.05 -11.76 17.19
N PRO A 80 30.17 -10.64 16.44
CA PRO A 80 29.30 -9.49 16.65
C PRO A 80 27.89 -9.75 16.14
N ILE A 81 26.92 -9.14 16.80
CA ILE A 81 25.50 -9.21 16.47
C ILE A 81 24.85 -7.83 16.60
N ILE A 82 24.13 -7.39 15.58
CA ILE A 82 23.32 -6.16 15.59
C ILE A 82 22.07 -6.45 16.38
N THR A 83 21.89 -5.76 17.51
CA THR A 83 20.76 -5.97 18.43
C THR A 83 19.63 -4.95 18.24
N GLY A 84 19.80 -4.02 17.29
CA GLY A 84 18.80 -3.03 16.95
C GLY A 84 19.38 -1.68 16.50
N TYR A 85 18.50 -0.84 16.00
CA TYR A 85 18.81 0.54 15.61
C TYR A 85 19.08 1.42 16.82
N ARG A 86 20.00 2.36 16.64
CA ARG A 86 20.32 3.40 17.61
C ARG A 86 19.69 4.71 17.17
N ASN A 87 19.04 5.41 18.09
CA ASN A 87 18.39 6.67 17.79
C ASN A 87 19.43 7.74 17.40
N PRO A 88 19.17 8.52 16.33
CA PRO A 88 19.90 9.75 16.13
C PRO A 88 19.57 10.73 17.28
N GLN A 89 20.50 11.63 17.60
CA GLN A 89 20.29 12.62 18.68
C GLN A 89 19.55 13.88 18.21
N ALA A 90 19.25 13.99 16.91
CA ALA A 90 18.54 15.10 16.29
C ALA A 90 17.74 14.60 15.07
N GLY A 91 16.70 15.33 14.68
CA GLY A 91 15.89 15.01 13.49
C GLY A 91 14.98 13.79 13.63
N ASN A 92 14.75 13.31 14.86
CA ASN A 92 13.83 12.20 15.11
C ASN A 92 12.40 12.56 14.70
N ALA A 93 11.69 11.61 14.09
CA ALA A 93 10.27 11.76 13.84
C ALA A 93 9.48 11.73 15.17
N VAL A 94 8.46 12.56 15.26
CA VAL A 94 7.51 12.63 16.39
C VAL A 94 6.15 12.15 15.89
N ASP A 95 5.45 11.31 16.64
CA ASP A 95 4.11 10.77 16.34
C ASP A 95 3.99 9.91 15.06
N TRP A 96 5.11 9.51 14.47
CA TRP A 96 5.13 8.66 13.28
C TRP A 96 5.84 7.33 13.53
N ARG A 97 5.19 6.24 13.12
CA ARG A 97 5.83 4.95 12.86
C ARG A 97 5.85 4.70 11.37
N ARG A 98 7.01 4.35 10.80
CA ARG A 98 7.19 4.12 9.36
C ARG A 98 7.89 2.78 9.16
N TRP A 99 7.48 2.07 8.12
CA TRP A 99 8.18 0.91 7.60
C TRP A 99 8.55 1.23 6.16
N HIS A 100 9.80 0.97 5.81
CA HIS A 100 10.32 1.15 4.47
C HIS A 100 10.98 -0.17 4.05
N HIS A 101 10.75 -0.54 2.79
CA HIS A 101 11.36 -1.68 2.12
C HIS A 101 11.12 -1.51 0.63
N ALA A 102 11.97 -2.11 -0.21
CA ALA A 102 11.75 -2.12 -1.66
C ALA A 102 10.43 -2.80 -2.06
N ASN A 103 10.05 -3.85 -1.34
CA ASN A 103 8.80 -4.59 -1.49
C ASN A 103 8.27 -4.95 -0.10
N LEU A 104 6.96 -4.85 0.11
CA LEU A 104 6.31 -5.19 1.37
C LEU A 104 5.03 -5.98 1.08
N GLU A 105 4.88 -7.11 1.75
CA GLU A 105 3.69 -7.97 1.69
C GLU A 105 3.11 -8.11 3.10
N LEU A 106 1.78 -8.00 3.19
CA LEU A 106 1.03 -8.23 4.43
C LEU A 106 0.10 -9.40 4.16
N LEU A 107 0.18 -10.44 4.98
CA LEU A 107 -0.64 -11.65 4.85
C LEU A 107 -1.40 -11.88 6.15
N ALA A 108 -2.67 -12.22 6.02
CA ALA A 108 -3.52 -12.62 7.13
C ALA A 108 -4.48 -13.72 6.65
N ASP A 109 -4.58 -14.81 7.41
CA ASP A 109 -5.41 -15.96 7.03
C ASP A 109 -6.91 -15.67 7.12
N THR A 110 -7.30 -14.77 8.02
CA THR A 110 -8.71 -14.52 8.36
C THR A 110 -9.13 -13.07 8.10
N LEU A 111 -8.45 -12.13 8.75
CA LEU A 111 -8.83 -10.72 8.73
C LEU A 111 -7.60 -9.84 8.70
N MET A 112 -7.56 -8.94 7.74
CA MET A 112 -6.66 -7.79 7.72
C MET A 112 -7.50 -6.53 7.99
N ASN A 113 -7.16 -5.80 9.05
CA ASN A 113 -7.95 -4.66 9.49
C ASN A 113 -7.10 -3.38 9.47
N LEU A 114 -7.58 -2.35 8.76
CA LEU A 114 -6.93 -1.05 8.65
C LEU A 114 -7.92 0.00 9.17
N ILE A 115 -7.74 0.41 10.43
CA ILE A 115 -8.61 1.37 11.10
C ILE A 115 -7.80 2.63 11.44
N ALA A 116 -8.27 3.78 10.99
CA ALA A 116 -7.77 5.09 11.38
C ALA A 116 -8.92 5.96 11.88
N GLY A 117 -8.68 6.78 12.92
CA GLY A 117 -9.64 7.80 13.36
C GLY A 117 -9.70 9.03 12.44
N GLY A 118 -8.73 9.15 11.54
CA GLY A 118 -8.68 10.15 10.47
C GLY A 118 -8.52 9.46 9.12
N ASP A 119 -7.57 9.92 8.30
CA ASP A 119 -7.44 9.45 6.93
C ASP A 119 -6.71 8.11 6.79
N VAL A 120 -7.19 7.29 5.84
CA VAL A 120 -6.42 6.19 5.25
C VAL A 120 -6.06 6.58 3.81
N LEU A 121 -4.78 6.81 3.55
CA LEU A 121 -4.29 7.27 2.26
C LEU A 121 -3.62 6.11 1.50
N VAL A 122 -4.15 5.76 0.32
CA VAL A 122 -3.54 4.78 -0.59
C VAL A 122 -3.07 5.50 -1.85
N LYS A 123 -1.75 5.50 -2.09
CA LYS A 123 -1.13 6.15 -3.26
C LYS A 123 -0.24 5.15 -3.99
N SER A 124 -0.37 5.07 -5.31
CA SER A 124 0.44 4.21 -6.19
C SER A 124 0.94 5.03 -7.37
N GLY A 125 2.19 4.79 -7.78
CA GLY A 125 2.78 5.42 -8.96
C GLY A 125 2.32 4.82 -10.30
N SER A 126 1.56 3.71 -10.26
CA SER A 126 1.07 3.03 -11.47
C SER A 126 -0.42 2.67 -11.35
N HIS A 127 -0.77 1.64 -10.59
CA HIS A 127 -2.15 1.21 -10.42
C HIS A 127 -2.45 0.77 -8.99
N VAL A 128 -3.73 0.84 -8.61
CA VAL A 128 -4.30 0.21 -7.42
C VAL A 128 -5.32 -0.82 -7.90
N THR A 129 -5.19 -2.06 -7.44
CA THR A 129 -6.09 -3.16 -7.82
C THR A 129 -6.77 -3.71 -6.57
N VAL A 130 -8.10 -3.75 -6.58
CA VAL A 130 -8.90 -4.40 -5.54
C VAL A 130 -9.54 -5.64 -6.14
N LYS A 131 -9.06 -6.83 -5.75
CA LYS A 131 -9.59 -8.11 -6.22
C LYS A 131 -10.22 -8.85 -5.05
N ALA A 132 -11.55 -8.95 -5.07
CA ALA A 132 -12.33 -9.69 -4.09
C ALA A 132 -13.60 -10.23 -4.75
N PRO A 133 -14.25 -11.26 -4.18
CA PRO A 133 -15.57 -11.71 -4.65
C PRO A 133 -16.65 -10.61 -4.56
N SER A 134 -16.52 -9.68 -3.60
CA SER A 134 -17.39 -8.52 -3.44
C SER A 134 -16.60 -7.35 -2.84
N VAL A 135 -16.92 -6.13 -3.28
CA VAL A 135 -16.36 -4.88 -2.74
C VAL A 135 -17.52 -3.93 -2.44
N THR A 136 -17.55 -3.41 -1.22
CA THR A 136 -18.52 -2.40 -0.78
C THR A 136 -17.80 -1.08 -0.53
N VAL A 137 -18.31 0.00 -1.13
CA VAL A 137 -17.90 1.37 -0.80
C VAL A 137 -19.07 2.01 -0.05
N ASP A 138 -18.99 1.97 1.28
CA ASP A 138 -19.99 2.57 2.17
C ASP A 138 -19.46 3.91 2.69
N ALA A 139 -19.87 4.98 2.02
CA ALA A 139 -19.48 6.34 2.35
C ALA A 139 -20.65 7.28 2.09
N ALA A 140 -20.73 8.38 2.84
CA ALA A 140 -21.75 9.41 2.63
C ALA A 140 -21.63 10.05 1.23
N GLU A 141 -20.41 10.14 0.70
CA GLU A 141 -20.11 10.65 -0.63
C GLU A 141 -19.00 9.79 -1.27
N THR A 142 -19.06 9.58 -2.58
CA THR A 142 -18.01 8.90 -3.36
C THR A 142 -17.80 9.67 -4.65
N THR A 143 -16.54 10.01 -4.93
CA THR A 143 -16.15 10.80 -6.11
C THR A 143 -15.12 10.05 -6.93
N CYS A 144 -15.43 9.81 -8.20
CA CYS A 144 -14.48 9.37 -9.22
C CYS A 144 -14.14 10.56 -10.11
N THR A 145 -12.92 11.09 -10.02
CA THR A 145 -12.51 12.30 -10.77
C THR A 145 -12.04 12.01 -12.19
N GLY A 146 -11.58 10.80 -12.45
CA GLY A 146 -11.26 10.30 -13.79
C GLY A 146 -12.46 9.62 -14.45
N ASN A 147 -12.20 9.01 -15.60
CA ASN A 147 -13.20 8.19 -16.28
C ASN A 147 -13.56 6.96 -15.42
N LEU A 148 -14.85 6.66 -15.33
CA LEU A 148 -15.36 5.44 -14.73
C LEU A 148 -15.86 4.49 -15.83
N THR A 149 -15.20 3.35 -15.96
CA THR A 149 -15.65 2.26 -16.81
C THR A 149 -16.31 1.18 -15.94
N VAL A 150 -17.49 0.73 -16.35
CA VAL A 150 -18.20 -0.39 -15.73
C VAL A 150 -18.48 -1.40 -16.84
N ASP A 151 -17.72 -2.51 -16.85
CA ASP A 151 -17.86 -3.56 -17.88
C ASP A 151 -19.12 -4.40 -17.69
N GLY A 152 -19.65 -4.43 -16.46
CA GLY A 152 -20.92 -5.08 -16.11
C GLY A 152 -22.11 -4.13 -16.20
N GLY A 153 -23.23 -4.54 -15.60
CA GLY A 153 -24.40 -3.67 -15.47
C GLY A 153 -24.18 -2.58 -14.41
N LEU A 154 -24.63 -1.35 -14.72
CA LEU A 154 -24.73 -0.26 -13.76
C LEU A 154 -26.17 -0.15 -13.26
N ASN A 155 -26.39 -0.36 -11.96
CA ASN A 155 -27.68 -0.13 -11.31
C ASN A 155 -27.57 1.10 -10.41
N VAL A 156 -28.18 2.20 -10.82
CA VAL A 156 -28.24 3.44 -10.01
C VAL A 156 -29.59 3.52 -9.34
N LYS A 157 -29.59 3.38 -8.02
CA LYS A 157 -30.76 3.69 -7.20
C LYS A 157 -30.56 5.12 -6.68
N GLY A 158 -31.56 5.99 -6.86
CA GLY A 158 -31.55 7.25 -6.15
C GLY A 158 -31.45 6.96 -4.65
N GLY A 159 -30.59 7.70 -3.94
CA GLY A 159 -30.56 7.66 -2.47
C GLY A 159 -31.98 7.86 -1.91
N GLY A 160 -32.24 7.34 -0.70
CA GLY A 160 -33.56 7.26 -0.07
C GLY A 160 -34.50 8.42 -0.47
N SER A 161 -35.66 8.07 -1.02
CA SER A 161 -36.67 9.00 -1.54
C SER A 161 -36.35 9.76 -2.85
N GLY A 162 -35.63 9.14 -3.80
CA GLY A 162 -35.69 9.57 -5.20
C GLY A 162 -34.59 10.56 -5.63
N GLY A 163 -33.35 10.33 -5.17
CA GLY A 163 -32.20 11.07 -5.70
C GLY A 163 -32.13 11.03 -7.24
N THR A 164 -32.02 12.21 -7.86
CA THR A 164 -31.94 12.35 -9.32
C THR A 164 -30.51 12.09 -9.81
N SER A 165 -30.34 11.22 -10.81
CA SER A 165 -29.08 11.15 -11.56
C SER A 165 -29.01 12.32 -12.52
N ARG A 166 -27.97 13.16 -12.39
CA ARG A 166 -27.71 14.27 -13.31
C ARG A 166 -26.52 13.94 -14.18
N ILE A 167 -26.69 14.03 -15.49
CA ILE A 167 -25.62 13.87 -16.49
C ILE A 167 -25.39 15.24 -17.10
N HIS A 168 -24.18 15.79 -16.90
CA HIS A 168 -23.77 17.03 -17.55
C HIS A 168 -23.03 16.68 -18.85
N GLY A 169 -23.56 17.16 -19.98
CA GLY A 169 -23.05 16.83 -21.31
C GLY A 169 -23.94 15.83 -22.05
N ASN A 170 -23.38 15.23 -23.11
CA ASN A 170 -24.13 14.30 -23.95
C ASN A 170 -24.23 12.92 -23.29
N PHE A 171 -25.39 12.29 -23.43
CA PHE A 171 -25.61 10.90 -23.06
C PHE A 171 -25.89 10.08 -24.32
N GLN A 172 -24.98 9.17 -24.65
CA GLN A 172 -25.09 8.32 -25.83
C GLN A 172 -25.29 6.86 -25.42
N ILE A 173 -26.30 6.23 -26.02
CA ILE A 173 -26.53 4.78 -25.95
C ILE A 173 -26.26 4.22 -27.34
N THR A 174 -25.40 3.20 -27.44
CA THR A 174 -25.07 2.55 -28.72
C THR A 174 -25.48 1.09 -28.66
N GLY A 175 -26.10 0.58 -29.73
CA GLY A 175 -26.45 -0.83 -29.84
C GLY A 175 -27.66 -1.28 -29.02
N GLY A 176 -28.47 -0.35 -28.48
CA GLY A 176 -29.64 -0.67 -27.66
C GLY A 176 -30.72 0.40 -27.69
N GLU A 177 -31.88 0.05 -27.10
CA GLU A 177 -33.02 0.94 -26.95
C GLU A 177 -32.99 1.66 -25.60
N LEU A 178 -33.30 2.96 -25.59
CA LEU A 178 -33.70 3.62 -24.35
C LEU A 178 -35.18 3.33 -24.12
N THR A 179 -35.53 2.86 -22.92
CA THR A 179 -36.91 2.62 -22.53
C THR A 179 -37.27 3.34 -21.23
N HIS A 180 -38.53 3.76 -21.12
CA HIS A 180 -39.11 4.30 -19.89
C HIS A 180 -40.47 3.65 -19.65
N ASN A 181 -40.69 3.07 -18.47
CA ASN A 181 -41.88 2.27 -18.14
C ASN A 181 -42.19 1.18 -19.18
N GLY A 182 -41.15 0.50 -19.67
CA GLY A 182 -41.27 -0.56 -20.68
C GLY A 182 -41.67 -0.08 -22.08
N LYS A 183 -41.67 1.24 -22.33
CA LYS A 183 -41.88 1.82 -23.67
C LYS A 183 -40.56 2.31 -24.23
N ASN A 184 -40.25 1.90 -25.45
CA ASN A 184 -39.18 2.50 -26.25
C ASN A 184 -39.42 4.00 -26.38
N VAL A 185 -38.38 4.79 -26.13
CA VAL A 185 -38.35 6.24 -26.36
C VAL A 185 -37.35 6.62 -27.47
N GLY A 186 -36.91 5.63 -28.24
CA GLY A 186 -36.05 5.76 -29.41
C GLY A 186 -36.82 5.96 -30.72
N SER A 187 -36.23 5.59 -31.85
CA SER A 187 -36.75 5.90 -33.19
C SER A 187 -38.10 5.24 -33.55
N GLU A 188 -38.47 4.15 -32.89
CA GLU A 188 -39.71 3.43 -33.18
C GLU A 188 -40.89 3.86 -32.30
N HIS A 189 -40.71 4.83 -31.39
CA HIS A 189 -41.81 5.35 -30.60
C HIS A 189 -42.87 6.00 -31.51
N LYS A 190 -44.14 5.66 -31.29
CA LYS A 190 -45.27 6.08 -32.15
C LYS A 190 -46.45 6.56 -31.33
N HIS A 191 -47.16 7.54 -31.88
CA HIS A 191 -48.41 8.08 -31.33
C HIS A 191 -49.61 7.61 -32.19
N PRO A 192 -50.55 6.83 -31.64
CA PRO A 192 -51.75 6.42 -32.37
C PRO A 192 -52.83 7.54 -32.41
N GLY A 193 -53.84 7.39 -33.26
CA GLY A 193 -54.99 8.31 -33.30
C GLY A 193 -54.76 9.65 -34.00
N VAL A 194 -53.61 9.81 -34.67
CA VAL A 194 -53.29 11.01 -35.43
C VAL A 194 -53.80 10.92 -36.87
N LYS A 195 -54.37 12.02 -37.40
CA LYS A 195 -54.60 12.17 -38.84
C LYS A 195 -53.27 12.52 -39.49
N ARG A 196 -52.71 11.59 -40.28
CA ARG A 196 -51.46 11.82 -41.01
C ARG A 196 -51.65 13.01 -41.97
N GLY A 197 -50.90 14.07 -41.76
CA GLY A 197 -50.78 15.21 -42.68
C GLY A 197 -49.42 15.24 -43.35
N GLY A 198 -49.22 16.16 -44.30
CA GLY A 198 -47.92 16.37 -44.96
C GLY A 198 -46.96 17.30 -44.20
N GLY A 199 -47.38 17.88 -43.07
CA GLY A 199 -46.58 18.83 -42.29
C GLY A 199 -45.92 18.17 -41.07
N THR A 200 -44.77 18.68 -40.67
CA THR A 200 -44.14 18.43 -39.37
C THR A 200 -44.76 19.34 -38.30
N THR A 201 -45.01 18.80 -37.10
CA THR A 201 -45.39 19.60 -35.94
C THR A 201 -44.15 20.26 -35.33
N ASP A 202 -44.37 21.31 -34.55
CA ASP A 202 -43.31 21.90 -33.73
C ASP A 202 -42.77 20.85 -32.73
N GLY A 203 -41.51 21.03 -32.29
CA GLY A 203 -40.87 20.15 -31.31
C GLY A 203 -41.54 20.24 -29.93
N PRO A 204 -41.28 19.28 -29.02
CA PRO A 204 -41.78 19.37 -27.65
C PRO A 204 -41.30 20.68 -26.99
N THR A 205 -42.24 21.46 -26.43
CA THR A 205 -41.95 22.63 -25.57
C THR A 205 -41.63 22.21 -24.15
#